data_AF-A0A1M5CMT0-F1
#
_entry.id   AF-A0A1M5CMT0-F1
#
_cell.length_a   1.000
_cell.length_b   1.000
_cell.length_c   1.000
_cell.angle_alpha   90.00
_cell.angle_beta   90.00
_cell.angle_gamma   90.00
#
_symmetry.space_group_name_H-M   'P 1'
#
loop_
_entity.id
_entity.type
_entity.pdbx_description
1 polymer ?
#
loop_
_entity_poly.entity_id
_entity_poly.type
_entity_poly.pdbx_seq_one_letter_code
_entity_poly.pdbx_strand_id
1 'polypeptide(L)'
;MTDMTTPSTSATPNPTDDEDPSQGKPVARTLHELARPLFFAGQMLTEDDLTALVTWVQDRLWLATLRQGWGVVRGLHLSAAEAAKISVAPGCAVTPNGDDVVVPKAEVKDLTKDLSSVCTTGLSCVVDLVLRYAEEGYRPVKGLRAPGTRSTQDSQCGSVNGDGGQGGGQCDNSRMAEKFCLEATPVTGNPEDPADWTAWQKSYCDAVQPLQKSVDDGFPGTRTPDDRRKWLRALLSPPPQRHSFLVAAVEKAEMTDRNCLELLLWITLDRLDGLVRGPVPAEQIGDVRLGRVWLTRPDEQSPWAVQDIRTTEPYRTVFGRSVSPAPQGETNLTEIVGADVDEVDPLLGQRGITVSEWVEWVPDSNTKLKEMLKEPLRAKKGALVRLSYFQSQLPQVPQRRWIVGVTSL
;
A
#
# COMPACT_ATOMS: atom_id res chain seq x y z
N MET A 1 -7.75 -34.29 54.68
CA MET A 1 -6.78 -34.57 53.60
C MET A 1 -7.17 -33.71 52.43
N THR A 2 -6.51 -32.57 52.33
CA THR A 2 -6.64 -31.54 51.30
C THR A 2 -5.93 -32.01 50.05
N ASP A 3 -6.68 -32.20 48.96
CA ASP A 3 -6.11 -32.42 47.63
C ASP A 3 -6.04 -31.08 46.88
N MET A 4 -4.80 -30.68 46.59
CA MET A 4 -4.44 -29.53 45.79
C MET A 4 -4.53 -29.90 44.30
N THR A 5 -5.42 -29.24 43.56
CA THR A 5 -5.42 -29.30 42.10
C THR A 5 -4.63 -28.11 41.56
N THR A 6 -3.50 -28.40 40.93
CA THR A 6 -2.62 -27.44 40.22
C THR A 6 -3.26 -26.97 38.91
N PRO A 7 -3.09 -25.70 38.50
CA PRO A 7 -3.48 -25.26 37.17
C PRO A 7 -2.39 -25.61 36.14
N SER A 8 -2.81 -26.14 35.00
CA SER A 8 -1.95 -26.42 33.84
C SER A 8 -1.51 -25.11 33.18
N THR A 9 -0.20 -24.91 33.10
CA THR A 9 0.44 -23.84 32.34
C THR A 9 0.39 -24.18 30.85
N SER A 10 -0.29 -23.34 30.05
CA SER A 10 -0.29 -23.39 28.60
C SER A 10 1.11 -23.06 28.05
N ALA A 11 1.68 -23.98 27.28
CA ALA A 11 2.94 -23.78 26.57
C ALA A 11 2.77 -22.81 25.41
N THR A 12 3.55 -21.74 25.41
CA THR A 12 3.81 -20.86 24.26
C THR A 12 4.66 -21.64 23.24
N PRO A 13 4.40 -21.58 21.93
CA PRO A 13 5.28 -22.19 20.95
C PRO A 13 6.54 -21.34 20.77
N ASN A 14 7.71 -21.98 20.92
CA ASN A 14 9.01 -21.43 20.52
C ASN A 14 9.07 -21.30 18.98
N PRO A 15 9.52 -20.15 18.43
CA PRO A 15 9.97 -20.07 17.05
C PRO A 15 11.46 -20.47 17.01
N THR A 16 11.75 -21.62 16.39
CA THR A 16 13.12 -22.01 16.03
C THR A 16 13.40 -21.66 14.56
N ASP A 17 14.41 -20.82 14.41
CA ASP A 17 15.56 -20.91 13.50
C ASP A 17 15.43 -20.60 11.99
N ASP A 18 16.32 -19.68 11.62
CA ASP A 18 17.08 -19.57 10.36
C ASP A 18 16.41 -18.95 9.13
N GLU A 19 16.12 -17.65 9.19
CA GLU A 19 16.25 -16.77 8.01
C GLU A 19 17.37 -15.74 8.23
N ASP A 20 18.27 -15.66 7.25
CA ASP A 20 19.32 -14.66 7.12
C ASP A 20 18.70 -13.24 7.20
N PRO A 21 19.10 -12.39 8.19
CA PRO A 21 18.47 -11.09 8.42
C PRO A 21 18.77 -10.05 7.32
N SER A 22 19.53 -10.40 6.27
CA SER A 22 19.90 -9.48 5.20
C SER A 22 18.90 -9.40 4.02
N GLN A 23 17.80 -10.17 4.02
CA GLN A 23 16.74 -10.08 3.00
C GLN A 23 15.34 -10.14 3.62
N GLY A 24 15.01 -9.16 4.48
CA GLY A 24 13.67 -9.01 5.04
C GLY A 24 12.64 -8.70 3.96
N LYS A 25 11.86 -9.70 3.53
CA LYS A 25 10.60 -9.47 2.80
C LYS A 25 9.71 -8.57 3.68
N PRO A 26 9.11 -7.49 3.15
CA PRO A 26 8.32 -6.58 3.96
C PRO A 26 7.15 -7.34 4.61
N VAL A 27 7.19 -7.47 5.94
CA VAL A 27 6.08 -8.05 6.71
C VAL A 27 4.97 -7.01 6.74
N ALA A 28 3.76 -7.42 6.32
CA ALA A 28 2.57 -6.58 6.41
C ALA A 28 2.35 -6.13 7.87
N ARG A 29 2.50 -4.84 8.17
CA ARG A 29 2.18 -4.29 9.50
C ARG A 29 0.66 -4.27 9.70
N THR A 30 0.19 -4.79 10.83
CA THR A 30 -1.22 -4.78 11.22
C THR A 30 -1.49 -3.69 12.26
N LEU A 31 -2.69 -3.10 12.22
CA LEU A 31 -3.12 -2.15 13.24
C LEU A 31 -3.24 -2.87 14.59
N HIS A 32 -2.47 -2.43 15.57
CA HIS A 32 -2.51 -2.92 16.94
C HIS A 32 -2.41 -1.75 17.93
N GLU A 33 -2.82 -1.97 19.18
CA GLU A 33 -2.70 -0.96 20.22
C GLU A 33 -1.22 -0.72 20.56
N LEU A 34 -0.79 0.54 20.49
CA LEU A 34 0.60 0.90 20.78
C LEU A 34 0.81 1.07 22.29
N ALA A 35 1.65 0.22 22.86
CA ALA A 35 2.14 0.34 24.22
C ALA A 35 3.41 1.20 24.26
N ARG A 36 3.33 2.40 24.84
CA ARG A 36 4.51 3.26 25.05
C ARG A 36 5.29 2.76 26.28
N PRO A 37 6.60 2.46 26.17
CA PRO A 37 7.40 2.12 27.34
C PRO A 37 7.55 3.34 28.27
N LEU A 38 7.49 3.08 29.58
CA LEU A 38 7.70 4.08 30.63
C LEU A 38 8.96 3.72 31.41
N PHE A 39 9.77 4.72 31.72
CA PHE A 39 11.01 4.56 32.47
C PHE A 39 10.93 5.29 33.81
N PHE A 40 11.45 4.67 34.86
CA PHE A 40 11.46 5.25 36.20
C PHE A 40 12.85 5.19 36.84
N ALA A 41 13.10 6.08 37.79
CA ALA A 41 14.37 6.13 38.51
C ALA A 41 14.61 4.81 39.27
N GLY A 42 15.79 4.23 39.11
CA GLY A 42 16.16 2.95 39.70
C GLY A 42 15.79 1.72 38.87
N GLN A 43 15.14 1.88 37.71
CA GLN A 43 14.95 0.79 36.74
C GLN A 43 16.27 0.44 36.05
N MET A 44 16.55 -0.86 35.93
CA MET A 44 17.60 -1.36 35.05
C MET A 44 17.05 -1.46 33.63
N LEU A 45 17.62 -0.72 32.69
CA LEU A 45 17.21 -0.77 31.28
C LEU A 45 17.80 -2.01 30.62
N THR A 46 16.93 -2.81 30.01
CA THR A 46 17.33 -3.99 29.23
C THR A 46 17.40 -3.66 27.73
N GLU A 47 17.93 -4.61 26.95
CA GLU A 47 17.82 -4.56 25.49
C GLU A 47 16.35 -4.54 25.05
N ASP A 48 15.50 -5.37 25.66
CA ASP A 48 14.07 -5.43 25.35
C ASP A 48 13.38 -4.07 25.53
N ASP A 49 13.72 -3.34 26.60
CA ASP A 49 13.19 -2.01 26.88
C ASP A 49 13.55 -0.98 25.79
N LEU A 50 14.79 -1.04 25.29
CA LEU A 50 15.27 -0.15 24.23
C LEU A 50 14.68 -0.54 22.87
N THR A 51 14.62 -1.83 22.58
CA THR A 51 13.98 -2.37 21.37
C THR A 51 12.49 -1.99 21.34
N ALA A 52 11.77 -2.16 22.46
CA ALA A 52 10.38 -1.74 22.58
C ALA A 52 10.18 -0.23 22.34
N LEU A 53 11.12 0.61 22.80
CA LEU A 53 11.08 2.04 22.53
C LEU A 53 11.27 2.36 21.04
N VAL A 54 12.25 1.73 20.38
CA VAL A 54 12.51 1.94 18.95
C VAL A 54 11.32 1.46 18.11
N THR A 55 10.81 0.25 18.37
CA THR A 55 9.62 -0.29 17.69
C THR A 55 8.42 0.62 17.87
N TRP A 56 8.16 1.12 19.10
CA TRP A 56 7.07 2.06 19.35
C TRP A 56 7.19 3.36 18.53
N VAL A 57 8.40 3.90 18.38
CA VAL A 57 8.64 5.09 17.53
C VAL A 57 8.36 4.77 16.06
N GLN A 58 8.90 3.66 15.54
CA GLN A 58 8.68 3.24 14.15
C GLN A 58 7.20 3.01 13.85
N ASP A 59 6.46 2.37 14.76
CA ASP A 59 5.02 2.18 14.59
C ASP A 59 4.25 3.49 14.67
N ARG A 60 4.72 4.44 15.49
CA ARG A 60 4.10 5.77 15.55
C ARG A 60 4.28 6.56 14.26
N LEU A 61 5.45 6.45 13.62
CA LEU A 61 5.76 7.04 12.31
C LEU A 61 4.94 6.39 11.20
N TRP A 62 4.86 5.05 11.18
CA TRP A 62 3.97 4.32 10.30
C TRP A 62 2.50 4.76 10.44
N LEU A 63 1.98 4.90 11.67
CA LEU A 63 0.63 5.43 11.87
C LEU A 63 0.46 6.87 11.37
N ALA A 64 1.54 7.67 11.31
CA ALA A 64 1.50 8.99 10.71
C ALA A 64 1.31 8.91 9.19
N THR A 65 1.90 7.92 8.51
CA THR A 65 1.68 7.71 7.07
C THR A 65 0.25 7.33 6.75
N LEU A 66 -0.45 6.61 7.64
CA LEU A 66 -1.88 6.35 7.45
C LEU A 66 -2.73 7.62 7.53
N ARG A 67 -2.28 8.65 8.27
CA ARG A 67 -3.01 9.91 8.43
C ARG A 67 -2.68 10.94 7.35
N GLN A 68 -1.38 11.12 7.10
CA GLN A 68 -0.82 12.18 6.26
C GLN A 68 -0.42 11.67 4.88
N GLY A 69 -0.20 10.36 4.76
CA GLY A 69 0.32 9.71 3.57
C GLY A 69 1.83 9.56 3.55
N TRP A 70 2.36 9.25 2.38
CA TRP A 70 3.79 8.98 2.15
C TRP A 70 4.17 9.42 0.74
N GLY A 71 5.46 9.41 0.41
CA GLY A 71 5.98 9.86 -0.88
C GLY A 71 7.01 10.97 -0.77
N VAL A 72 7.29 11.63 -1.88
CA VAL A 72 8.30 12.69 -1.96
C VAL A 72 7.80 13.98 -1.31
N VAL A 73 8.48 14.39 -0.24
CA VAL A 73 8.16 15.61 0.53
C VAL A 73 8.77 16.84 -0.16
N ARG A 74 10.06 16.77 -0.53
CA ARG A 74 10.79 17.89 -1.15
C ARG A 74 11.95 17.39 -1.99
N GLY A 75 12.22 18.05 -3.12
CA GLY A 75 13.42 17.79 -3.93
C GLY A 75 13.29 16.51 -4.75
N LEU A 76 14.35 15.70 -4.82
CA LEU A 76 14.38 14.41 -5.54
C LEU A 76 13.94 14.52 -7.02
N HIS A 77 14.25 15.64 -7.65
CA HIS A 77 13.98 15.83 -9.08
C HIS A 77 14.90 14.96 -9.92
N LEU A 78 14.33 14.35 -10.96
CA LEU A 78 15.07 13.56 -11.93
C LEU A 78 15.47 14.43 -13.12
N SER A 79 16.71 14.30 -13.56
CA SER A 79 17.21 14.91 -14.79
C SER A 79 18.15 13.96 -15.50
N ALA A 80 18.17 13.99 -16.83
CA ALA A 80 19.16 13.26 -17.60
C ALA A 80 20.54 13.88 -17.35
N ALA A 81 21.52 13.08 -16.94
CA ALA A 81 22.89 13.52 -16.76
C ALA A 81 23.72 13.26 -18.04
N GLU A 82 23.68 12.02 -18.52
CA GLU A 82 24.37 11.53 -19.73
C GLU A 82 23.56 10.38 -20.35
N ALA A 83 24.08 9.74 -21.41
CA ALA A 83 23.49 8.55 -22.01
C ALA A 83 23.22 7.47 -20.94
N ALA A 84 21.95 7.11 -20.78
CA ALA A 84 21.43 6.15 -19.78
C ALA A 84 21.82 6.45 -18.32
N LYS A 85 22.21 7.69 -17.98
CA LYS A 85 22.47 8.11 -16.59
C LYS A 85 21.45 9.14 -16.15
N ILE A 86 20.83 8.89 -15.00
CA ILE A 86 19.85 9.78 -14.38
C ILE A 86 20.47 10.38 -13.13
N SER A 87 20.40 11.70 -13.00
CA SER A 87 20.71 12.39 -11.75
C SER A 87 19.45 12.59 -10.91
N VAL A 88 19.54 12.25 -9.63
CA VAL A 88 18.55 12.54 -8.60
C VAL A 88 19.05 13.71 -7.76
N ALA A 89 18.32 14.83 -7.77
CA ALA A 89 18.66 16.00 -6.97
C ALA A 89 18.48 15.72 -5.46
N PRO A 90 19.16 16.46 -4.57
CA PRO A 90 18.96 16.34 -3.12
C PRO A 90 17.50 16.51 -2.72
N GLY A 91 17.08 15.83 -1.66
CA GLY A 91 15.70 15.90 -1.19
C GLY A 91 15.37 14.89 -0.09
N CYS A 92 14.09 14.80 0.23
CA CYS A 92 13.58 13.84 1.19
C CYS A 92 12.22 13.27 0.79
N ALA A 93 11.96 12.06 1.25
CA ALA A 93 10.72 11.33 1.08
C ALA A 93 10.38 10.56 2.36
N VAL A 94 9.11 10.18 2.50
CA VAL A 94 8.63 9.26 3.53
C VAL A 94 8.21 7.96 2.85
N THR A 95 8.70 6.82 3.32
CA THR A 95 8.29 5.50 2.80
C THR A 95 6.88 5.14 3.27
N PRO A 96 6.21 4.14 2.66
CA PRO A 96 4.95 3.61 3.19
C PRO A 96 5.05 3.13 4.65
N ASN A 97 6.24 2.69 5.08
CA ASN A 97 6.55 2.24 6.44
C ASN A 97 6.76 3.39 7.44
N GLY A 98 6.80 4.64 6.98
CA GLY A 98 7.07 5.80 7.83
C GLY A 98 8.54 6.11 8.05
N ASP A 99 9.43 5.49 7.27
CA ASP A 99 10.86 5.80 7.31
C ASP A 99 11.12 7.08 6.52
N ASP A 100 11.94 7.97 7.09
CA ASP A 100 12.41 9.18 6.43
C ASP A 100 13.64 8.84 5.56
N VAL A 101 13.51 9.01 4.25
CA VAL A 101 14.64 8.84 3.31
C VAL A 101 15.19 10.21 2.94
N VAL A 102 16.46 10.44 3.26
CA VAL A 102 17.16 11.70 2.95
C VAL A 102 18.25 11.45 1.92
N VAL A 103 18.18 12.17 0.80
CA VAL A 103 19.22 12.21 -0.23
C VAL A 103 19.96 13.54 -0.07
N PRO A 104 21.11 13.59 0.62
CA PRO A 104 21.74 14.84 1.04
C PRO A 104 22.46 15.57 -0.10
N LYS A 105 22.87 14.84 -1.15
CA LYS A 105 23.60 15.36 -2.30
C LYS A 105 23.07 14.72 -3.58
N ALA A 106 23.33 15.36 -4.72
CA ALA A 106 22.91 14.78 -6.00
C ALA A 106 23.59 13.43 -6.21
N GLU A 107 22.79 12.44 -6.63
CA GLU A 107 23.26 11.09 -6.94
C GLU A 107 23.06 10.82 -8.43
N VAL A 108 23.98 10.07 -9.03
CA VAL A 108 23.88 9.65 -10.44
C VAL A 108 23.72 8.14 -10.47
N LYS A 109 22.57 7.71 -10.98
CA LYS A 109 22.27 6.31 -11.24
C LYS A 109 22.59 5.99 -12.70
N ASP A 110 23.51 5.06 -12.90
CA ASP A 110 23.81 4.50 -14.21
C ASP A 110 22.87 3.33 -14.49
N LEU A 111 21.96 3.50 -15.44
CA LEU A 111 20.97 2.49 -15.77
C LEU A 111 21.57 1.34 -16.57
N THR A 112 22.72 1.51 -17.24
CA THR A 112 23.27 0.50 -18.17
C THR A 112 23.42 -0.89 -17.56
N LYS A 113 23.76 -0.97 -16.26
CA LYS A 113 23.88 -2.23 -15.50
C LYS A 113 22.54 -2.88 -15.18
N ASP A 114 21.51 -2.07 -14.96
CA ASP A 114 20.15 -2.53 -14.67
C ASP A 114 19.43 -2.92 -15.97
N LEU A 115 19.71 -2.24 -17.09
CA LEU A 115 19.05 -2.49 -18.37
C LEU A 115 19.30 -3.90 -18.93
N SER A 116 20.42 -4.54 -18.61
CA SER A 116 20.67 -5.92 -19.05
C SER A 116 19.76 -6.96 -18.39
N SER A 117 19.29 -6.71 -17.17
CA SER A 117 18.33 -7.58 -16.48
C SER A 117 16.88 -7.17 -16.73
N VAL A 118 16.65 -5.91 -17.12
CA VAL A 118 15.33 -5.27 -17.20
C VAL A 118 14.78 -5.20 -18.63
N CYS A 119 15.64 -4.95 -19.63
CA CYS A 119 15.26 -4.69 -21.02
C CYS A 119 15.81 -5.79 -21.93
N THR A 120 15.13 -6.94 -21.98
CA THR A 120 15.65 -8.15 -22.63
C THR A 120 15.56 -8.16 -24.16
N THR A 121 14.65 -7.38 -24.78
CA THR A 121 14.55 -7.25 -26.25
C THR A 121 13.98 -5.90 -26.65
N GLY A 122 14.55 -5.26 -27.69
CA GLY A 122 13.98 -4.05 -28.31
C GLY A 122 14.91 -2.83 -28.42
N LEU A 123 14.38 -1.81 -29.10
CA LEU A 123 14.99 -0.48 -29.30
C LEU A 123 14.45 0.57 -28.33
N SER A 124 13.46 0.21 -27.52
CA SER A 124 12.83 1.06 -26.50
C SER A 124 12.67 0.30 -25.19
N CYS A 125 12.90 0.96 -24.06
CA CYS A 125 12.66 0.40 -22.73
C CYS A 125 12.12 1.48 -21.80
N VAL A 126 11.29 1.07 -20.83
CA VAL A 126 10.68 2.00 -19.87
C VAL A 126 10.88 1.45 -18.47
N VAL A 127 11.40 2.30 -17.58
CA VAL A 127 11.71 1.93 -16.20
C VAL A 127 11.14 2.96 -15.23
N ASP A 128 10.68 2.49 -14.08
CA ASP A 128 10.38 3.35 -12.94
C ASP A 128 11.63 3.48 -12.07
N LEU A 129 12.02 4.71 -11.73
CA LEU A 129 13.10 4.95 -10.80
C LEU A 129 12.52 5.07 -9.38
N VAL A 130 13.04 4.23 -8.49
CA VAL A 130 12.50 3.99 -7.18
C VAL A 130 13.56 4.25 -6.12
N LEU A 131 13.13 4.89 -5.03
CA LEU A 131 13.93 5.16 -3.84
C LEU A 131 13.49 4.22 -2.72
N ARG A 132 14.41 3.40 -2.24
CA ARG A 132 14.19 2.46 -1.13
C ARG A 132 15.01 2.89 0.10
N TYR A 133 14.40 2.76 1.28
CA TYR A 133 15.11 2.87 2.55
C TYR A 133 15.93 1.59 2.80
N ALA A 134 17.18 1.76 3.21
CA ALA A 134 18.05 0.64 3.55
C ALA A 134 18.80 0.93 4.84
N GLU A 135 18.98 -0.08 5.68
CA GLU A 135 19.84 0.03 6.84
C GLU A 135 21.06 -0.85 6.66
N GLU A 136 22.23 -0.33 7.01
CA GLU A 136 23.46 -1.10 7.00
C GLU A 136 24.11 -1.04 8.37
N GLY A 137 24.23 -2.20 9.01
CA GLY A 137 24.95 -2.32 10.26
C GLY A 137 26.41 -1.94 10.07
N TYR A 138 26.91 -1.06 10.93
CA TYR A 138 28.30 -0.66 10.96
C TYR A 138 28.83 -0.64 12.39
N ARG A 139 30.16 -0.61 12.51
CA ARG A 139 30.87 -0.64 13.78
C ARG A 139 30.59 -1.94 14.55
N PRO A 140 31.17 -3.07 14.11
CA PRO A 140 31.07 -4.34 14.81
C PRO A 140 31.70 -4.22 16.20
N VAL A 141 30.99 -4.74 17.21
CA VAL A 141 31.43 -4.80 18.60
C VAL A 141 31.33 -6.24 19.07
N LYS A 142 32.30 -6.64 19.89
CA LYS A 142 32.32 -7.96 20.47
C LYS A 142 31.24 -8.05 21.55
N GLY A 143 30.36 -9.04 21.45
CA GLY A 143 29.39 -9.32 22.50
C GLY A 143 30.08 -9.54 23.86
N LEU A 144 29.47 -9.06 24.94
CA LEU A 144 29.92 -9.35 26.29
C LEU A 144 29.80 -10.86 26.51
N ARG A 145 30.94 -11.57 26.63
CA ARG A 145 30.95 -13.01 26.88
C ARG A 145 30.21 -13.32 28.18
N ALA A 146 29.38 -14.35 28.16
CA ALA A 146 28.82 -14.93 29.37
C ALA A 146 29.98 -15.32 30.33
N PRO A 147 29.87 -15.04 31.64
CA PRO A 147 30.92 -15.35 32.60
C PRO A 147 31.15 -16.87 32.68
N GLY A 148 32.26 -17.37 32.12
CA GLY A 148 32.65 -18.78 32.22
C GLY A 148 33.56 -19.33 31.13
N THR A 149 33.63 -18.70 29.95
CA THR A 149 34.42 -19.19 28.81
C THR A 149 35.81 -18.52 28.74
N ARG A 150 36.80 -19.12 29.40
CA ARG A 150 38.22 -18.76 29.23
C ARG A 150 38.73 -19.26 27.89
N SER A 151 38.72 -18.40 26.88
CA SER A 151 39.49 -18.55 25.65
C SER A 151 40.55 -17.44 25.60
N THR A 152 41.81 -17.84 25.48
CA THR A 152 43.04 -17.04 25.52
C THR A 152 43.40 -16.38 24.18
N GLN A 153 42.46 -16.28 23.24
CA GLN A 153 42.68 -15.57 21.97
C GLN A 153 41.90 -14.25 21.95
N ASP A 154 42.66 -13.15 22.00
CA ASP A 154 42.23 -11.79 21.71
C ASP A 154 41.98 -11.64 20.20
N SER A 155 40.93 -12.29 19.70
CA SER A 155 40.41 -11.99 18.37
C SER A 155 39.79 -10.59 18.43
N GLN A 156 40.48 -9.60 17.85
CA GLN A 156 39.93 -8.29 17.55
C GLN A 156 38.81 -8.45 16.50
N CYS A 157 37.69 -7.71 16.65
CA CYS A 157 36.72 -7.54 15.58
C CYS A 157 37.37 -6.63 14.51
N GLY A 158 38.19 -7.21 13.64
CA GLY A 158 38.99 -6.50 12.64
C GLY A 158 38.77 -7.06 11.24
N SER A 159 38.24 -6.22 10.36
CA SER A 159 38.13 -6.34 8.90
C SER A 159 37.44 -7.59 8.34
N VAL A 160 36.19 -7.40 7.93
CA VAL A 160 35.53 -8.19 6.87
C VAL A 160 36.29 -7.94 5.57
N ASN A 161 37.35 -8.72 5.32
CA ASN A 161 37.97 -8.93 4.00
C ASN A 161 38.95 -10.10 4.16
N GLY A 162 38.44 -11.33 4.15
CA GLY A 162 39.29 -12.53 4.20
C GLY A 162 38.49 -13.80 4.44
N ASP A 163 38.54 -14.71 3.47
CA ASP A 163 37.96 -16.04 3.49
C ASP A 163 38.28 -16.86 4.75
N GLY A 164 37.28 -17.62 5.20
CA GLY A 164 37.47 -18.94 5.81
C GLY A 164 38.16 -19.00 7.18
N GLY A 165 37.42 -18.74 8.25
CA GLY A 165 37.88 -19.01 9.62
C GLY A 165 36.72 -19.25 10.60
N GLN A 166 36.24 -20.48 10.67
CA GLN A 166 35.28 -20.93 11.69
C GLN A 166 35.96 -20.88 13.08
N GLY A 167 35.67 -19.84 13.87
CA GLY A 167 36.15 -19.76 15.26
C GLY A 167 36.20 -18.39 15.94
N GLY A 168 35.74 -17.30 15.31
CA GLY A 168 35.66 -15.97 15.94
C GLY A 168 34.33 -15.76 16.66
N GLY A 169 34.35 -15.23 17.89
CA GLY A 169 33.11 -14.85 18.59
C GLY A 169 32.26 -13.90 17.74
N GLN A 170 30.94 -14.13 17.71
CA GLN A 170 30.00 -13.29 16.96
C GLN A 170 30.22 -11.82 17.33
N CYS A 171 30.61 -11.01 16.34
CA CYS A 171 30.65 -9.57 16.45
C CYS A 171 29.31 -9.06 15.92
N ASP A 172 28.63 -8.24 16.71
CA ASP A 172 27.35 -7.63 16.32
C ASP A 172 27.56 -6.15 16.01
N ASN A 173 26.82 -5.61 15.05
CA ASN A 173 26.92 -4.20 14.70
C ASN A 173 26.29 -3.34 15.80
N SER A 174 27.07 -2.43 16.38
CA SER A 174 26.58 -1.53 17.44
C SER A 174 25.83 -0.31 16.93
N ARG A 175 25.80 -0.09 15.62
CA ARG A 175 25.13 1.04 14.97
C ARG A 175 24.53 0.60 13.65
N MET A 176 23.40 1.20 13.30
CA MET A 176 22.79 1.10 11.97
C MET A 176 22.97 2.43 11.25
N ALA A 177 23.49 2.39 10.02
CA ALA A 177 23.56 3.53 9.14
C ALA A 177 22.31 3.52 8.28
N GLU A 178 21.50 4.56 8.39
CA GLU A 178 20.38 4.81 7.49
C GLU A 178 20.94 5.21 6.13
N LYS A 179 20.61 4.43 5.11
CA LYS A 179 21.02 4.60 3.72
C LYS A 179 19.78 4.58 2.83
N PHE A 180 20.00 4.83 1.56
CA PHE A 180 18.99 4.64 0.54
C PHE A 180 19.59 3.92 -0.65
N CYS A 181 18.72 3.25 -1.39
CA CYS A 181 19.06 2.57 -2.63
C CYS A 181 18.21 3.16 -3.77
N LEU A 182 18.86 3.52 -4.86
CA LEU A 182 18.19 3.87 -6.12
C LEU A 182 18.12 2.61 -7.00
N GLU A 183 16.91 2.17 -7.30
CA GLU A 183 16.63 1.00 -8.14
C GLU A 183 15.83 1.41 -9.37
N ALA A 184 16.12 0.77 -10.51
CA ALA A 184 15.35 0.89 -11.73
C ALA A 184 14.53 -0.38 -11.93
N THR A 185 13.20 -0.26 -11.90
CA THR A 185 12.29 -1.38 -12.05
C THR A 185 11.64 -1.37 -13.44
N PRO A 186 11.54 -2.52 -14.13
CA PRO A 186 10.89 -2.60 -15.43
C PRO A 186 9.42 -2.24 -15.31
N VAL A 187 8.93 -1.42 -16.24
CA VAL A 187 7.49 -1.23 -16.40
C VAL A 187 6.94 -2.39 -17.21
N THR A 188 6.01 -3.15 -16.62
CA THR A 188 5.27 -4.21 -17.32
C THR A 188 3.93 -3.68 -17.82
N GLY A 189 3.53 -4.05 -19.04
CA GLY A 189 2.27 -3.61 -19.65
C GLY A 189 2.40 -2.31 -20.44
N ASN A 190 1.34 -1.50 -20.44
CA ASN A 190 1.31 -0.23 -21.16
C ASN A 190 2.23 0.79 -20.48
N PRO A 191 3.26 1.32 -21.15
CA PRO A 191 4.23 2.24 -20.55
C PRO A 191 3.61 3.60 -20.18
N GLU A 192 2.43 3.93 -20.69
CA GLU A 192 1.70 5.13 -20.30
C GLU A 192 0.91 4.94 -19.00
N ASP A 193 0.60 3.69 -18.61
CA ASP A 193 -0.16 3.40 -17.39
C ASP A 193 0.79 3.29 -16.18
N PRO A 194 0.44 3.85 -15.01
CA PRO A 194 1.25 3.69 -13.79
C PRO A 194 1.45 2.21 -13.48
N ALA A 195 2.63 1.81 -12.99
CA ALA A 195 2.86 0.39 -12.66
C ALA A 195 1.87 -0.14 -11.61
N ASP A 196 1.43 0.73 -10.69
CA ASP A 196 0.45 0.36 -9.66
C ASP A 196 -0.98 0.34 -10.18
N TRP A 197 -1.25 0.89 -11.38
CA TRP A 197 -2.59 0.92 -11.96
C TRP A 197 -3.12 -0.48 -12.24
N THR A 198 -2.33 -1.34 -12.86
CA THR A 198 -2.75 -2.72 -13.16
C THR A 198 -3.02 -3.52 -11.88
N ALA A 199 -2.14 -3.40 -10.89
CA ALA A 199 -2.30 -4.04 -9.59
C ALA A 199 -3.55 -3.51 -8.87
N TRP A 200 -3.74 -2.20 -8.87
CA TRP A 200 -4.90 -1.55 -8.27
C TRP A 200 -6.20 -1.89 -9.01
N GLN A 201 -6.20 -1.96 -10.34
CA GLN A 201 -7.35 -2.37 -11.15
C GLN A 201 -7.74 -3.82 -10.85
N LYS A 202 -6.75 -4.70 -10.66
CA LYS A 202 -7.01 -6.06 -10.19
C LYS A 202 -7.66 -6.06 -8.80
N SER A 203 -7.12 -5.30 -7.85
CA SER A 203 -7.72 -5.17 -6.51
C SER A 203 -9.13 -4.55 -6.54
N TYR A 204 -9.38 -3.62 -7.48
CA TYR A 204 -10.71 -3.08 -7.74
C TYR A 204 -11.67 -4.16 -8.24
N CYS A 205 -11.26 -4.96 -9.22
CA CYS A 205 -12.02 -6.12 -9.71
C CYS A 205 -12.34 -7.10 -8.59
N ASP A 206 -11.39 -7.37 -7.69
CA ASP A 206 -11.59 -8.23 -6.52
C ASP A 206 -12.60 -7.61 -5.52
N ALA A 207 -12.55 -6.28 -5.31
CA ALA A 207 -13.48 -5.57 -4.46
C ALA A 207 -14.93 -5.59 -5.00
N VAL A 208 -15.10 -5.50 -6.33
CA VAL A 208 -16.43 -5.57 -6.99
C VAL A 208 -16.87 -6.98 -7.35
N GLN A 209 -16.06 -8.01 -7.04
CA GLN A 209 -16.38 -9.42 -7.24
C GLN A 209 -17.77 -9.85 -6.73
N PRO A 210 -18.30 -9.34 -5.59
CA PRO A 210 -19.67 -9.66 -5.17
C PRO A 210 -20.74 -9.38 -6.23
N LEU A 211 -20.56 -8.32 -7.04
CA LEU A 211 -21.48 -7.99 -8.13
C LEU A 211 -21.39 -9.01 -9.26
N GLN A 212 -20.18 -9.38 -9.65
CA GLN A 212 -19.97 -10.43 -10.66
C GLN A 212 -20.62 -11.75 -10.21
N LYS A 213 -20.33 -12.16 -8.97
CA LYS A 213 -20.93 -13.36 -8.38
C LYS A 213 -22.45 -13.29 -8.34
N SER A 214 -23.04 -12.12 -8.03
CA SER A 214 -24.49 -11.94 -8.00
C SER A 214 -25.14 -12.19 -9.37
N VAL A 215 -24.49 -11.78 -10.46
CA VAL A 215 -24.96 -12.00 -11.83
C VAL A 215 -24.85 -13.47 -12.19
N ASP A 216 -23.70 -14.09 -11.92
CA ASP A 216 -23.44 -15.50 -12.22
C ASP A 216 -24.38 -16.44 -11.46
N ASP A 217 -24.67 -16.10 -10.20
CA ASP A 217 -25.55 -16.84 -9.31
C ASP A 217 -27.05 -16.57 -9.54
N GLY A 218 -27.39 -15.64 -10.45
CA GLY A 218 -28.77 -15.21 -10.70
C GLY A 218 -29.47 -14.60 -9.47
N PHE A 219 -28.73 -13.92 -8.60
CA PHE A 219 -29.27 -13.26 -7.40
C PHE A 219 -30.09 -12.00 -7.79
N PRO A 220 -31.04 -11.49 -6.99
CA PRO A 220 -31.78 -12.23 -5.96
C PRO A 220 -32.65 -13.36 -6.56
N GLY A 221 -33.04 -13.26 -7.83
CA GLY A 221 -33.71 -14.32 -8.61
C GLY A 221 -34.95 -14.90 -7.94
N THR A 222 -35.22 -16.19 -8.16
CA THR A 222 -36.35 -16.91 -7.55
C THR A 222 -36.04 -17.48 -6.15
N ARG A 223 -34.95 -17.02 -5.51
CA ARG A 223 -34.51 -17.54 -4.21
C ARG A 223 -35.49 -17.17 -3.10
N THR A 224 -35.61 -18.04 -2.11
CA THR A 224 -36.41 -17.75 -0.91
C THR A 224 -35.78 -16.59 -0.11
N PRO A 225 -36.55 -15.87 0.72
CA PRO A 225 -36.01 -14.86 1.62
C PRO A 225 -34.84 -15.34 2.48
N ASP A 226 -34.91 -16.58 3.00
CA ASP A 226 -33.85 -17.14 3.84
C ASP A 226 -32.60 -17.49 3.04
N ASP A 227 -32.74 -18.01 1.82
CA ASP A 227 -31.61 -18.25 0.92
C ASP A 227 -30.92 -16.96 0.50
N ARG A 228 -31.70 -15.89 0.26
CA ARG A 228 -31.17 -14.56 -0.06
C ARG A 228 -30.35 -14.01 1.11
N ARG A 229 -30.89 -14.08 2.32
CA ARG A 229 -30.19 -13.66 3.55
C ARG A 229 -28.92 -14.48 3.77
N LYS A 230 -28.99 -15.79 3.64
CA LYS A 230 -27.83 -16.69 3.76
C LYS A 230 -26.74 -16.33 2.75
N TRP A 231 -27.13 -16.03 1.51
CA TRP A 231 -26.19 -15.64 0.46
C TRP A 231 -25.51 -14.29 0.77
N LEU A 232 -26.27 -13.27 1.18
CA LEU A 232 -25.69 -11.97 1.58
C LEU A 232 -24.78 -12.11 2.79
N ARG A 233 -25.17 -12.91 3.80
CA ARG A 233 -24.34 -13.17 4.98
C ARG A 233 -23.00 -13.82 4.62
N ALA A 234 -22.98 -14.70 3.62
CA ALA A 234 -21.74 -15.32 3.15
C ALA A 234 -20.76 -14.31 2.54
N LEU A 235 -21.24 -13.17 2.03
CA LEU A 235 -20.38 -12.09 1.53
C LEU A 235 -19.79 -11.20 2.62
N LEU A 236 -20.39 -11.20 3.82
CA LEU A 236 -19.93 -10.48 5.02
C LEU A 236 -18.85 -11.24 5.80
N SER A 237 -18.23 -12.25 5.20
CA SER A 237 -17.08 -12.96 5.76
C SER A 237 -15.88 -12.74 4.83
N PRO A 238 -14.84 -11.97 5.24
CA PRO A 238 -14.64 -11.36 6.56
C PRO A 238 -15.63 -10.22 6.89
N PRO A 239 -15.80 -9.87 8.19
CA PRO A 239 -16.76 -8.84 8.61
C PRO A 239 -16.54 -7.49 7.91
N PRO A 240 -17.60 -6.67 7.77
CA PRO A 240 -17.51 -5.34 7.17
C PRO A 240 -16.42 -4.50 7.81
N GLN A 241 -15.67 -3.77 6.99
CA GLN A 241 -14.57 -2.95 7.49
C GLN A 241 -15.05 -1.58 7.99
N ARG A 242 -16.09 -1.03 7.37
CA ARG A 242 -16.51 0.37 7.56
C ARG A 242 -17.99 0.47 7.90
N HIS A 243 -18.83 -0.25 7.17
CA HIS A 243 -20.26 -0.22 7.33
C HIS A 243 -20.70 -1.30 8.32
N SER A 244 -20.40 -1.11 9.61
CA SER A 244 -20.75 -2.06 10.68
C SER A 244 -22.26 -2.35 10.77
N PHE A 245 -23.10 -1.46 10.26
CA PHE A 245 -24.55 -1.66 10.16
C PHE A 245 -24.94 -2.81 9.22
N LEU A 246 -24.08 -3.22 8.27
CA LEU A 246 -24.41 -4.19 7.24
C LEU A 246 -24.87 -5.53 7.81
N VAL A 247 -24.23 -5.99 8.88
CA VAL A 247 -24.63 -7.23 9.56
C VAL A 247 -26.07 -7.11 10.06
N ALA A 248 -26.38 -6.04 10.80
CA ALA A 248 -27.73 -5.82 11.31
C ALA A 248 -28.75 -5.59 10.18
N ALA A 249 -28.36 -4.92 9.09
CA ALA A 249 -29.23 -4.65 7.94
C ALA A 249 -29.60 -5.96 7.21
N VAL A 250 -28.64 -6.86 6.97
CA VAL A 250 -28.90 -8.18 6.37
C VAL A 250 -29.81 -9.04 7.26
N GLU A 251 -29.65 -8.98 8.58
CA GLU A 251 -30.50 -9.75 9.50
C GLU A 251 -31.94 -9.21 9.56
N LYS A 252 -32.10 -7.88 9.61
CA LYS A 252 -33.39 -7.24 9.93
C LYS A 252 -34.20 -6.81 8.72
N ALA A 253 -33.59 -6.61 7.56
CA ALA A 253 -34.31 -6.16 6.38
C ALA A 253 -35.24 -7.25 5.84
N GLU A 254 -36.35 -6.82 5.26
CA GLU A 254 -37.18 -7.67 4.42
C GLU A 254 -36.40 -8.00 3.13
N MET A 255 -36.31 -9.29 2.76
CA MET A 255 -35.50 -9.75 1.62
C MET A 255 -36.25 -9.60 0.29
N THR A 256 -36.78 -8.40 0.02
CA THR A 256 -37.34 -8.02 -1.29
C THR A 256 -36.21 -7.86 -2.31
N ASP A 257 -36.52 -7.94 -3.60
CA ASP A 257 -35.50 -7.80 -4.66
C ASP A 257 -34.74 -6.49 -4.53
N ARG A 258 -35.47 -5.38 -4.33
CA ARG A 258 -34.91 -4.05 -4.12
C ARG A 258 -33.96 -4.00 -2.92
N ASN A 259 -34.40 -4.50 -1.75
CA ASN A 259 -33.57 -4.48 -0.55
C ASN A 259 -32.33 -5.36 -0.71
N CYS A 260 -32.44 -6.49 -1.42
CA CYS A 260 -31.30 -7.34 -1.72
C CYS A 260 -30.28 -6.63 -2.64
N LEU A 261 -30.73 -5.90 -3.66
CA LEU A 261 -29.86 -5.10 -4.53
C LEU A 261 -29.17 -3.97 -3.76
N GLU A 262 -29.91 -3.29 -2.88
CA GLU A 262 -29.38 -2.23 -2.04
C GLU A 262 -28.35 -2.74 -1.03
N LEU A 263 -28.61 -3.87 -0.37
CA LEU A 263 -27.64 -4.52 0.52
C LEU A 263 -26.39 -4.98 -0.25
N LEU A 264 -26.57 -5.52 -1.46
CA LEU A 264 -25.46 -5.91 -2.32
C LEU A 264 -24.60 -4.70 -2.70
N LEU A 265 -25.21 -3.58 -3.08
CA LEU A 265 -24.51 -2.32 -3.32
C LEU A 265 -23.69 -1.93 -2.08
N TRP A 266 -24.30 -1.91 -0.89
CA TRP A 266 -23.60 -1.53 0.33
C TRP A 266 -22.42 -2.46 0.68
N ILE A 267 -22.56 -3.76 0.46
CA ILE A 267 -21.47 -4.73 0.63
C ILE A 267 -20.32 -4.43 -0.33
N THR A 268 -20.62 -4.11 -1.58
CA THR A 268 -19.59 -3.72 -2.56
C THR A 268 -18.93 -2.39 -2.18
N LEU A 269 -19.71 -1.39 -1.73
CA LEU A 269 -19.18 -0.11 -1.26
C LEU A 269 -18.26 -0.27 -0.05
N ASP A 270 -18.56 -1.17 0.89
CA ASP A 270 -17.68 -1.47 2.02
C ASP A 270 -16.32 -2.02 1.57
N ARG A 271 -16.31 -2.93 0.58
CA ARG A 271 -15.07 -3.47 0.01
C ARG A 271 -14.27 -2.44 -0.78
N LEU A 272 -14.95 -1.58 -1.55
CA LEU A 272 -14.31 -0.48 -2.28
C LEU A 272 -13.71 0.55 -1.31
N ASP A 273 -14.40 0.89 -0.24
CA ASP A 273 -13.87 1.80 0.78
C ASP A 273 -12.64 1.18 1.48
N GLY A 274 -12.67 -0.13 1.73
CA GLY A 274 -11.52 -0.89 2.20
C GLY A 274 -10.33 -0.86 1.22
N LEU A 275 -10.56 -0.85 -0.09
CA LEU A 275 -9.50 -0.69 -1.09
C LEU A 275 -8.92 0.72 -1.11
N VAL A 276 -9.76 1.75 -1.11
CA VAL A 276 -9.34 3.15 -1.22
C VAL A 276 -8.66 3.63 0.07
N ARG A 277 -9.22 3.26 1.22
CA ARG A 277 -8.86 3.82 2.52
C ARG A 277 -8.26 2.79 3.47
N GLY A 278 -8.11 1.55 3.03
CA GLY A 278 -7.38 0.53 3.75
C GLY A 278 -5.88 0.76 3.70
N PRO A 279 -5.11 -0.02 4.48
CA PRO A 279 -3.66 -0.01 4.37
C PRO A 279 -3.26 -0.41 2.95
N VAL A 280 -2.29 0.32 2.39
CA VAL A 280 -1.66 -0.03 1.10
C VAL A 280 -1.21 -1.50 1.18
N PRO A 281 -1.55 -2.36 0.21
CA PRO A 281 -1.15 -3.77 0.25
C PRO A 281 0.34 -3.93 0.50
N ALA A 282 0.74 -4.92 1.30
CA ALA A 282 2.15 -5.13 1.69
C ALA A 282 3.11 -5.34 0.52
N GLU A 283 2.59 -5.77 -0.64
CA GLU A 283 3.35 -5.92 -1.88
C GLU A 283 3.70 -4.58 -2.55
N GLN A 284 3.06 -3.47 -2.14
CA GLN A 284 3.36 -2.09 -2.54
C GLN A 284 4.14 -1.32 -1.45
N ILE A 285 4.43 -1.97 -0.32
CA ILE A 285 5.16 -1.39 0.81
C ILE A 285 6.66 -1.57 0.56
N GLY A 286 7.32 -0.49 0.15
CA GLY A 286 8.79 -0.42 0.24
C GLY A 286 9.39 0.81 -0.40
N ASP A 287 8.72 1.36 -1.41
CA ASP A 287 9.45 2.00 -2.49
C ASP A 287 8.78 3.31 -2.92
N VAL A 288 9.52 4.42 -2.80
CA VAL A 288 9.04 5.75 -3.23
C VAL A 288 9.40 5.97 -4.69
N ARG A 289 8.40 6.03 -5.57
CA ARG A 289 8.62 6.27 -7.01
C ARG A 289 8.98 7.74 -7.25
N LEU A 290 10.14 7.98 -7.85
CA LEU A 290 10.63 9.32 -8.16
C LEU A 290 10.15 9.82 -9.53
N GLY A 291 9.96 8.89 -10.46
CA GLY A 291 9.53 9.18 -11.82
C GLY A 291 9.71 7.98 -12.74
N ARG A 292 9.21 8.12 -13.96
CA ARG A 292 9.38 7.15 -15.04
C ARG A 292 10.34 7.66 -16.10
N VAL A 293 11.16 6.76 -16.63
CA VAL A 293 12.21 7.07 -17.60
C VAL A 293 12.00 6.22 -18.85
N TRP A 294 11.90 6.88 -20.00
CA TRP A 294 11.85 6.24 -21.32
C TRP A 294 13.25 6.27 -21.91
N LEU A 295 13.69 5.11 -22.37
CA LEU A 295 15.01 4.88 -22.93
C LEU A 295 14.84 4.37 -24.36
N THR A 296 15.70 4.85 -25.24
CA THR A 296 15.75 4.39 -26.63
C THR A 296 17.18 4.17 -27.08
N ARG A 297 17.36 3.31 -28.07
CA ARG A 297 18.60 3.17 -28.81
C ARG A 297 18.29 3.02 -30.31
N PRO A 298 19.09 3.60 -31.21
CA PRO A 298 18.89 3.49 -32.66
C PRO A 298 18.93 2.04 -33.17
N ASP A 299 19.83 1.23 -32.63
CA ASP A 299 20.03 -0.17 -32.97
C ASP A 299 20.52 -0.94 -31.72
N GLU A 300 20.67 -2.27 -31.83
CA GLU A 300 21.06 -3.12 -30.70
C GLU A 300 22.51 -2.90 -30.22
N GLN A 301 23.35 -2.28 -31.03
CA GLN A 301 24.77 -2.05 -30.75
C GLN A 301 25.01 -0.65 -30.16
N SER A 302 24.06 0.25 -30.35
CA SER A 302 24.08 1.61 -29.86
C SER A 302 23.80 1.67 -28.35
N PRO A 303 24.46 2.60 -27.63
CA PRO A 303 24.18 2.81 -26.21
C PRO A 303 22.75 3.31 -26.01
N TRP A 304 22.14 2.90 -24.90
CA TRP A 304 20.85 3.45 -24.47
C TRP A 304 20.97 4.95 -24.19
N ALA A 305 19.97 5.71 -24.61
CA ALA A 305 19.82 7.14 -24.34
C ALA A 305 18.47 7.42 -23.68
N VAL A 306 18.45 8.40 -22.77
CA VAL A 306 17.22 8.87 -22.13
C VAL A 306 16.44 9.69 -23.15
N GLN A 307 15.24 9.24 -23.49
CA GLN A 307 14.32 9.92 -24.40
C GLN A 307 13.42 10.90 -23.64
N ASP A 308 12.83 10.46 -22.54
CA ASP A 308 11.89 11.25 -21.74
C ASP A 308 11.98 10.87 -20.26
N ILE A 309 11.67 11.83 -19.39
CA ILE A 309 11.59 11.64 -17.93
C ILE A 309 10.31 12.31 -17.45
N ARG A 310 9.40 11.52 -16.86
CA ARG A 310 8.16 12.05 -16.27
C ARG A 310 8.22 11.97 -14.76
N THR A 311 8.14 13.14 -14.13
CA THR A 311 8.26 13.33 -12.67
C THR A 311 6.99 13.94 -12.06
N THR A 312 5.86 13.83 -12.75
CA THR A 312 4.55 14.24 -12.25
C THR A 312 3.73 13.01 -11.89
N GLU A 313 2.70 13.18 -11.07
CA GLU A 313 1.66 12.16 -10.93
C GLU A 313 1.12 11.80 -12.34
N PRO A 314 0.87 10.51 -12.62
CA PRO A 314 0.91 9.38 -11.69
C PRO A 314 2.26 8.62 -11.63
N TYR A 315 3.32 9.11 -12.28
CA TYR A 315 4.63 8.44 -12.34
C TYR A 315 5.55 8.75 -11.15
N ARG A 316 5.16 9.70 -10.31
CA ARG A 316 5.87 10.08 -9.09
C ARG A 316 4.94 10.01 -7.90
N THR A 317 5.41 9.42 -6.81
CA THR A 317 4.67 9.42 -5.54
C THR A 317 4.88 10.77 -4.86
N VAL A 318 3.89 11.65 -4.91
CA VAL A 318 3.91 12.93 -4.18
C VAL A 318 3.51 12.67 -2.73
N PHE A 319 4.16 13.34 -1.78
CA PHE A 319 3.79 13.22 -0.38
C PHE A 319 2.34 13.64 -0.17
N GLY A 320 1.54 12.70 0.33
CA GLY A 320 0.12 12.87 0.57
C GLY A 320 -0.54 11.52 0.71
N ARG A 321 -1.81 11.50 1.12
CA ARG A 321 -2.57 10.25 1.13
C ARG A 321 -2.51 9.66 -0.27
N SER A 322 -2.08 8.39 -0.37
CA SER A 322 -1.93 7.70 -1.66
C SER A 322 -3.19 7.93 -2.48
N VAL A 323 -3.06 8.75 -3.53
CA VAL A 323 -4.14 8.96 -4.48
C VAL A 323 -4.25 7.64 -5.22
N SER A 324 -5.44 7.04 -5.25
CA SER A 324 -5.64 5.81 -6.01
C SER A 324 -5.07 6.02 -7.42
N PRO A 325 -4.18 5.15 -7.93
CA PRO A 325 -3.48 5.40 -9.18
C PRO A 325 -4.51 5.58 -10.31
N ALA A 326 -4.21 6.41 -11.29
CA ALA A 326 -5.02 6.57 -12.51
C ALA A 326 -4.13 6.58 -13.75
N PRO A 327 -4.66 6.17 -14.91
CA PRO A 327 -3.97 6.35 -16.19
C PRO A 327 -3.55 7.80 -16.42
N GLN A 328 -2.59 8.00 -17.33
CA GLN A 328 -2.06 9.33 -17.61
C GLN A 328 -3.16 10.32 -18.04
N GLY A 329 -3.12 11.52 -17.44
CA GLY A 329 -4.05 12.61 -17.75
C GLY A 329 -5.44 12.43 -17.13
N GLU A 330 -5.66 11.33 -16.40
CA GLU A 330 -6.87 11.05 -15.66
C GLU A 330 -6.61 11.16 -14.15
N THR A 331 -7.69 11.31 -13.40
CA THR A 331 -7.72 11.30 -11.94
C THR A 331 -8.65 10.19 -11.51
N ASN A 332 -8.18 9.35 -10.57
CA ASN A 332 -9.00 8.30 -10.00
C ASN A 332 -10.00 8.93 -9.02
N LEU A 333 -11.27 8.64 -9.25
CA LEU A 333 -12.38 9.13 -8.45
C LEU A 333 -13.02 8.02 -7.61
N THR A 334 -12.44 6.83 -7.52
CA THR A 334 -13.02 5.76 -6.69
C THR A 334 -13.16 6.16 -5.22
N GLU A 335 -12.37 7.12 -4.71
CA GLU A 335 -12.52 7.63 -3.35
C GLU A 335 -13.83 8.38 -3.05
N ILE A 336 -14.49 8.89 -4.09
CA ILE A 336 -15.78 9.57 -3.92
C ILE A 336 -16.93 8.56 -3.93
N VAL A 337 -16.70 7.31 -4.34
CA VAL A 337 -17.71 6.24 -4.30
C VAL A 337 -18.04 5.93 -2.86
N GLY A 338 -19.33 6.02 -2.50
CA GLY A 338 -19.80 5.90 -1.12
C GLY A 338 -19.54 7.15 -0.26
N ALA A 339 -19.10 8.28 -0.85
CA ALA A 339 -19.07 9.56 -0.15
C ALA A 339 -20.43 10.29 -0.23
N ASP A 340 -20.67 11.20 0.71
CA ASP A 340 -21.85 12.06 0.70
C ASP A 340 -21.74 13.12 -0.41
N VAL A 341 -22.83 13.37 -1.15
CA VAL A 341 -22.93 14.42 -2.18
C VAL A 341 -22.37 15.76 -1.70
N ASP A 342 -22.63 16.14 -0.45
CA ASP A 342 -22.23 17.43 0.10
C ASP A 342 -20.71 17.53 0.35
N GLU A 343 -20.00 16.39 0.42
CA GLU A 343 -18.55 16.31 0.61
C GLU A 343 -17.79 16.27 -0.74
N VAL A 344 -18.45 15.86 -1.82
CA VAL A 344 -17.78 15.54 -3.10
C VAL A 344 -17.45 16.79 -3.93
N ASP A 345 -18.33 17.79 -3.95
CA ASP A 345 -18.16 18.96 -4.83
C ASP A 345 -16.87 19.74 -4.56
N PRO A 346 -16.49 20.05 -3.30
CA PRO A 346 -15.22 20.69 -3.00
C PRO A 346 -14.00 19.84 -3.40
N LEU A 347 -14.08 18.51 -3.26
CA LEU A 347 -12.99 17.58 -3.60
C LEU A 347 -12.75 17.56 -5.12
N LEU A 348 -13.81 17.54 -5.92
CA LEU A 348 -13.73 17.60 -7.38
C LEU A 348 -13.23 18.95 -7.86
N GLY A 349 -13.69 20.05 -7.25
CA GLY A 349 -13.21 21.39 -7.54
C GLY A 349 -11.70 21.54 -7.33
N GLN A 350 -11.14 20.99 -6.24
CA GLN A 350 -9.69 20.97 -5.98
C GLN A 350 -8.90 20.18 -7.05
N ARG A 351 -9.54 19.18 -7.67
CA ARG A 351 -8.97 18.37 -8.76
C ARG A 351 -9.18 19.00 -10.14
N GLY A 352 -9.84 20.16 -10.21
CA GLY A 352 -10.18 20.84 -11.46
C GLY A 352 -11.23 20.10 -12.28
N ILE A 353 -12.12 19.35 -11.63
CA ILE A 353 -13.24 18.64 -12.26
C ILE A 353 -14.52 19.39 -11.90
N THR A 354 -15.37 19.66 -12.89
CA THR A 354 -16.62 20.41 -12.70
C THR A 354 -17.82 19.48 -12.76
N VAL A 355 -18.69 19.52 -11.75
CA VAL A 355 -19.94 18.77 -11.78
C VAL A 355 -20.99 19.58 -12.53
N SER A 356 -21.54 19.00 -13.60
CA SER A 356 -22.61 19.60 -14.39
C SER A 356 -24.01 19.22 -13.90
N GLU A 357 -24.16 17.99 -13.43
CA GLU A 357 -25.46 17.39 -13.18
C GLU A 357 -25.34 16.32 -12.10
N TRP A 358 -26.36 16.27 -11.23
CA TRP A 358 -26.55 15.24 -10.22
C TRP A 358 -27.77 14.43 -10.59
N VAL A 359 -27.60 13.12 -10.77
CA VAL A 359 -28.66 12.22 -11.20
C VAL A 359 -28.91 11.19 -10.11
N GLU A 360 -30.15 11.10 -9.64
CA GLU A 360 -30.55 10.01 -8.76
C GLU A 360 -30.53 8.69 -9.53
N TRP A 361 -29.82 7.72 -9.00
CA TRP A 361 -29.71 6.38 -9.54
C TRP A 361 -30.27 5.38 -8.55
N VAL A 362 -31.11 4.48 -9.06
CA VAL A 362 -31.74 3.42 -8.27
C VAL A 362 -31.33 2.07 -8.87
N PRO A 363 -30.78 1.14 -8.05
CA PRO A 363 -30.47 -0.21 -8.52
C PRO A 363 -31.78 -0.97 -8.77
N ASP A 364 -32.09 -1.24 -10.04
CA ASP A 364 -33.27 -2.03 -10.43
C ASP A 364 -32.91 -3.45 -10.92
N SER A 365 -31.62 -3.73 -11.09
CA SER A 365 -31.11 -5.04 -11.53
C SER A 365 -29.62 -5.18 -11.20
N ASN A 366 -29.16 -6.43 -11.00
CA ASN A 366 -27.72 -6.70 -10.83
C ASN A 366 -26.89 -6.23 -12.02
N THR A 367 -27.44 -6.32 -13.24
CA THR A 367 -26.75 -5.90 -14.45
C THR A 367 -26.47 -4.41 -14.42
N LYS A 368 -27.44 -3.56 -14.07
CA LYS A 368 -27.19 -2.12 -13.94
C LYS A 368 -26.24 -1.80 -12.80
N LEU A 369 -26.35 -2.50 -11.67
CA LEU A 369 -25.43 -2.32 -10.55
C LEU A 369 -23.98 -2.69 -10.94
N LYS A 370 -23.80 -3.82 -11.63
CA LYS A 370 -22.51 -4.23 -12.20
C LYS A 370 -22.01 -3.19 -13.21
N GLU A 371 -22.82 -2.78 -14.17
CA GLU A 371 -22.41 -1.79 -15.18
C GLU A 371 -22.01 -0.45 -14.56
N MET A 372 -22.65 -0.04 -13.47
CA MET A 372 -22.31 1.20 -12.74
C MET A 372 -20.92 1.12 -12.08
N LEU A 373 -20.56 -0.02 -11.51
CA LEU A 373 -19.34 -0.20 -10.72
C LEU A 373 -18.28 -1.10 -11.40
N LYS A 374 -18.48 -1.50 -12.66
CA LYS A 374 -17.59 -2.45 -13.37
C LYS A 374 -16.17 -1.91 -13.52
N GLU A 375 -16.05 -0.60 -13.63
CA GLU A 375 -14.79 0.08 -13.87
C GLU A 375 -14.57 1.14 -12.80
N PRO A 376 -13.31 1.35 -12.41
CA PRO A 376 -12.89 2.49 -11.61
C PRO A 376 -13.43 3.81 -12.15
N LEU A 377 -13.94 4.65 -11.26
CA LEU A 377 -14.37 5.99 -11.65
C LEU A 377 -13.16 6.84 -11.97
N ARG A 378 -13.17 7.48 -13.15
CA ARG A 378 -12.06 8.26 -13.68
C ARG A 378 -12.58 9.50 -14.39
N ALA A 379 -11.80 10.58 -14.34
CA ALA A 379 -12.08 11.78 -15.12
C ALA A 379 -10.77 12.49 -15.48
N LYS A 380 -10.77 13.19 -16.62
CA LYS A 380 -9.65 14.06 -17.01
C LYS A 380 -9.68 15.37 -16.22
N LYS A 381 -8.52 15.98 -16.01
CA LYS A 381 -8.47 17.34 -15.46
C LYS A 381 -9.20 18.31 -16.40
N GLY A 382 -10.05 19.17 -15.86
CA GLY A 382 -10.91 20.08 -16.63
C GLY A 382 -12.17 19.42 -17.20
N ALA A 383 -12.41 18.13 -16.93
CA ALA A 383 -13.60 17.45 -17.42
C ALA A 383 -14.86 18.01 -16.76
N LEU A 384 -15.93 18.05 -17.56
CA LEU A 384 -17.29 18.22 -17.09
C LEU A 384 -17.87 16.82 -16.83
N VAL A 385 -18.36 16.58 -15.62
CA VAL A 385 -18.86 15.26 -15.22
C VAL A 385 -20.31 15.33 -14.77
N ARG A 386 -21.03 14.24 -14.99
CA ARG A 386 -22.32 13.92 -14.36
C ARG A 386 -22.07 12.94 -13.23
N LEU A 387 -22.64 13.22 -12.05
CA LEU A 387 -22.54 12.35 -10.87
C LEU A 387 -23.86 11.61 -10.65
N SER A 388 -23.76 10.31 -10.45
CA SER A 388 -24.88 9.45 -10.06
C SER A 388 -24.85 9.24 -8.55
N TYR A 389 -25.97 9.51 -7.86
CA TYR A 389 -26.10 9.31 -6.42
C TYR A 389 -27.24 8.33 -6.09
N PHE A 390 -27.11 7.65 -4.96
CA PHE A 390 -28.07 6.70 -4.43
C PHE A 390 -28.56 7.14 -3.05
N GLN A 391 -29.87 7.09 -2.82
CA GLN A 391 -30.47 7.32 -1.50
C GLN A 391 -31.08 6.03 -0.96
N SER A 392 -30.52 5.55 0.14
CA SER A 392 -30.93 4.30 0.79
C SER A 392 -32.35 4.38 1.33
N GLN A 393 -33.14 3.32 1.11
CA GLN A 393 -34.49 3.20 1.68
C GLN A 393 -34.52 2.28 2.91
N LEU A 394 -33.39 1.64 3.23
CA LEU A 394 -33.26 0.78 4.39
C LEU A 394 -33.21 1.63 5.68
N PRO A 395 -34.05 1.33 6.68
CA PRO A 395 -34.10 2.11 7.91
C PRO A 395 -32.84 1.96 8.78
N GLN A 396 -32.01 0.95 8.53
CA GLN A 396 -30.75 0.71 9.24
C GLN A 396 -29.58 1.53 8.68
N VAL A 397 -29.77 2.18 7.53
CA VAL A 397 -28.71 2.88 6.80
C VAL A 397 -28.93 4.39 6.94
N PRO A 398 -27.85 5.20 7.06
CA PRO A 398 -28.01 6.64 7.11
C PRO A 398 -28.67 7.19 5.84
N GLN A 399 -29.70 8.00 6.04
CA GLN A 399 -30.54 8.62 5.00
C GLN A 399 -29.83 9.82 4.36
N ARG A 400 -28.75 9.52 3.63
CA ARG A 400 -27.89 10.46 2.92
C ARG A 400 -27.89 10.15 1.43
N ARG A 401 -27.34 11.07 0.64
CA ARG A 401 -27.14 10.89 -0.81
C ARG A 401 -25.71 10.43 -1.04
N TRP A 402 -25.55 9.19 -1.49
CA TRP A 402 -24.25 8.53 -1.61
C TRP A 402 -23.84 8.44 -3.06
N ILE A 403 -22.63 8.88 -3.42
CA ILE A 403 -22.16 8.77 -4.80
C ILE A 403 -21.90 7.31 -5.18
N VAL A 404 -22.38 6.92 -6.36
CA VAL A 404 -22.25 5.56 -6.90
C VAL A 404 -21.67 5.52 -8.31
N GLY A 405 -21.57 6.66 -9.00
CA GLY A 405 -21.05 6.69 -10.36
C GLY A 405 -20.65 8.07 -10.84
N VAL A 406 -19.76 8.09 -11.83
CA VAL A 406 -19.33 9.29 -12.55
C VAL A 406 -19.40 8.98 -14.05
N THR A 407 -19.92 9.93 -14.83
CA THR A 407 -19.89 9.86 -16.30
C THR A 407 -19.30 11.15 -16.83
N SER A 408 -18.24 11.07 -17.64
CA SER A 408 -17.69 12.24 -18.35
C SER A 408 -18.65 12.64 -19.47
N LEU A 409 -18.91 13.95 -19.60
CA LEU A 409 -19.78 14.52 -20.63
C LEU A 409 -19.03 14.98 -21.88
#